data_AF-A0A223HYA9-F1
#
_entry.id   AF-A0A223HYA9-F1
#
_cell.length_a   1.000
_cell.length_b   1.000
_cell.length_c   1.000
_cell.angle_alpha   90.00
_cell.angle_beta   90.00
_cell.angle_gamma   90.00
#
_symmetry.space_group_name_H-M   'P 1'
#
loop_
_entity.id
_entity.type
_entity.pdbx_description
1 polymer ?
#
loop_
_entity_poly.entity_id
_entity_poly.type
_entity_poly.pdbx_seq_one_letter_code
_entity_poly.pdbx_strand_id
1 'polypeptide(L)'
;MSTDDEIELMPWYEHSILYWNPTLETWENFNKRIDALFSRYKELYKKRTEEFLKQNNFVKGKEKQEDVHFEWFVRYQIQGWSKEKIAKEYYVTRQNVSNAIKEIADLVGLKPRPASKGGRPKKR
;
A
#
# COMPACT_ATOMS: atom_id res chain seq x y z
N MET A 1 21.44 30.28 6.83
CA MET A 1 20.98 29.11 6.06
C MET A 1 21.07 27.92 6.99
N SER A 2 20.00 27.14 7.11
CA SER A 2 20.01 25.94 7.95
C SER A 2 20.89 24.88 7.29
N THR A 3 21.55 24.03 8.07
CA THR A 3 22.23 22.82 7.54
C THR A 3 21.29 21.92 6.72
N ASP A 4 19.98 22.04 6.95
CA ASP A 4 18.97 21.33 6.17
C ASP A 4 18.78 21.92 4.76
N ASP A 5 19.11 23.22 4.54
CA ASP A 5 19.04 23.89 3.24
C ASP A 5 20.28 23.59 2.36
N GLU A 6 21.43 23.28 2.98
CA GLU A 6 22.68 22.94 2.27
C GLU A 6 22.61 21.56 1.59
N ILE A 7 21.81 20.64 2.13
CA ILE A 7 21.66 19.28 1.60
C ILE A 7 20.92 19.27 0.25
N GLU A 8 20.04 20.24 -0.01
CA GLU A 8 19.24 20.31 -1.25
C GLU A 8 20.06 20.80 -2.48
N LEU A 9 21.25 21.39 -2.30
CA LEU A 9 21.98 22.10 -3.37
C LEU A 9 23.34 21.53 -3.77
N MET A 10 23.90 20.57 -3.04
CA MET A 10 25.22 20.01 -3.36
C MET A 10 25.15 18.70 -4.18
N PRO A 11 26.04 18.49 -5.16
CA PRO A 11 26.14 17.23 -5.90
C PRO A 11 26.27 16.01 -4.97
N TRP A 12 25.62 14.91 -5.34
CA TRP A 12 25.49 13.69 -4.53
C TRP A 12 26.84 13.03 -4.12
N TYR A 13 27.96 13.42 -4.71
CA TYR A 13 29.30 12.89 -4.39
C TYR A 13 30.07 13.69 -3.33
N GLU A 14 29.59 14.87 -2.90
CA GLU A 14 30.28 15.72 -1.92
C GLU A 14 29.82 15.47 -0.47
N HIS A 15 28.79 14.65 -0.26
CA HIS A 15 28.25 14.36 1.07
C HIS A 15 28.96 13.17 1.71
N SER A 16 29.99 13.45 2.50
CA SER A 16 30.73 12.45 3.29
C SER A 16 29.86 11.58 4.20
N ILE A 17 28.70 12.12 4.57
CA ILE A 17 27.71 11.47 5.42
C ILE A 17 26.83 10.44 4.69
N LEU A 18 26.83 10.36 3.35
CA LEU A 18 25.94 9.44 2.62
C LEU A 18 26.62 8.15 2.15
N TYR A 19 27.94 8.02 2.29
CA TYR A 19 28.68 6.82 1.93
C TYR A 19 29.27 6.10 3.14
N TRP A 20 29.46 4.80 2.99
CA TRP A 20 30.13 3.99 4.01
C TRP A 20 31.64 4.10 3.85
N ASN A 21 32.33 4.44 4.92
CA ASN A 21 33.78 4.30 4.99
C ASN A 21 34.16 3.13 5.91
N PRO A 22 34.63 1.99 5.37
CA PRO A 22 34.99 0.82 6.17
C PRO A 22 36.19 1.05 7.10
N THR A 23 36.99 2.10 6.88
CA THR A 23 38.10 2.45 7.79
C THR A 23 37.65 3.26 9.00
N LEU A 24 36.44 3.84 8.97
CA LEU A 24 35.92 4.74 10.02
C LEU A 24 34.77 4.12 10.81
N GLU A 25 33.91 3.32 10.17
CA GLU A 25 32.75 2.73 10.83
C GLU A 25 32.44 1.32 10.31
N THR A 26 31.78 0.51 11.14
CA THR A 26 31.26 -0.79 10.71
C THR A 26 30.03 -0.61 9.82
N TRP A 27 29.77 -1.61 8.98
CA TRP A 27 28.55 -1.64 8.13
C TRP A 27 27.26 -1.50 8.95
N GLU A 28 27.19 -2.13 10.13
CA GLU A 28 26.02 -2.05 11.01
C GLU A 28 25.75 -0.61 11.49
N ASN A 29 26.79 0.11 11.90
CA ASN A 29 26.67 1.49 12.37
C ASN A 29 26.31 2.44 11.22
N PHE A 30 26.92 2.25 10.05
CA PHE A 30 26.55 2.97 8.83
C PHE A 30 25.06 2.79 8.50
N ASN A 31 24.58 1.55 8.46
CA ASN A 31 23.17 1.26 8.14
C ASN A 31 22.22 1.92 9.14
N LYS A 32 22.47 1.79 10.44
CA LYS A 32 21.65 2.45 11.48
C LYS A 32 21.58 3.97 11.26
N ARG A 33 22.71 4.58 10.90
CA ARG A 33 22.82 6.01 10.65
C ARG A 33 22.05 6.44 9.39
N ILE A 34 22.21 5.70 8.29
CA ILE A 34 21.48 5.95 7.04
C ILE A 34 19.98 5.74 7.21
N ASP A 35 19.56 4.67 7.89
CA ASP A 35 18.15 4.40 8.17
C ASP A 35 17.51 5.53 9.01
N ALA A 36 18.23 6.04 10.00
CA ALA A 36 17.79 7.17 10.81
C ALA A 36 17.67 8.45 9.96
N LEU A 37 18.67 8.76 9.14
CA LEU A 37 18.64 9.91 8.22
C LEU A 37 17.48 9.82 7.23
N PHE A 38 17.30 8.65 6.61
CA PHE A 38 16.23 8.42 5.65
C PHE A 38 14.85 8.52 6.31
N SER A 39 14.69 7.97 7.52
CA SER A 39 13.44 8.08 8.28
C SER A 39 13.13 9.53 8.63
N ARG A 40 14.11 10.31 9.08
CA ARG A 40 13.95 11.74 9.35
C ARG A 40 13.57 12.52 8.09
N TYR A 41 14.23 12.25 6.96
CA TYR A 41 13.92 12.86 5.68
C TYR A 41 12.46 12.61 5.27
N LYS A 42 11.99 11.36 5.35
CA LYS A 42 10.59 11.01 5.03
C LYS A 42 9.59 11.80 5.87
N GLU A 43 9.82 11.90 7.18
CA GLU A 43 8.94 12.64 8.08
C GLU A 43 8.93 14.15 7.78
N LEU A 44 10.09 14.75 7.52
CA LEU A 44 10.19 16.16 7.15
C LEU A 44 9.50 16.44 5.82
N TYR A 45 9.74 15.61 4.81
CA TYR A 45 9.10 15.73 3.50
C TYR A 45 7.58 15.61 3.62
N LYS A 46 7.09 14.62 4.37
CA LYS A 46 5.65 14.45 4.64
C LYS A 46 5.06 15.68 5.32
N LYS A 47 5.70 16.17 6.38
CA LYS A 47 5.24 17.35 7.13
C LYS A 47 5.16 18.59 6.23
N ARG A 48 6.22 18.89 5.47
CA ARG A 48 6.26 20.00 4.50
C ARG A 48 5.13 19.89 3.48
N THR A 49 4.89 18.69 2.97
CA THR A 49 3.83 18.43 2.00
C THR A 49 2.44 18.62 2.61
N GLU A 50 2.19 18.07 3.80
CA GLU A 50 0.90 18.24 4.49
C GLU A 50 0.62 19.70 4.86
N GLU A 51 1.64 20.46 5.29
CA GLU A 51 1.53 21.89 5.56
C GLU A 51 1.18 22.67 4.29
N PHE A 52 1.87 22.40 3.18
CA PHE A 52 1.53 22.98 1.87
C PHE A 52 0.10 22.65 1.46
N LEU A 53 -0.34 21.40 1.62
CA LEU A 53 -1.70 20.99 1.28
C LEU A 53 -2.76 21.69 2.15
N LYS A 54 -2.51 21.82 3.46
CA LYS A 54 -3.38 22.56 4.39
C LYS A 54 -3.50 24.03 4.02
N GLN A 55 -2.38 24.69 3.71
CA GLN A 55 -2.35 26.10 3.29
C GLN A 55 -3.17 26.36 2.02
N ASN A 56 -3.26 25.35 1.14
CA ASN A 56 -3.99 25.42 -0.12
C ASN A 56 -5.40 24.81 -0.06
N ASN A 57 -5.94 24.54 1.13
CA ASN A 57 -7.30 23.99 1.33
C ASN A 57 -7.57 22.65 0.61
N PHE A 58 -6.55 21.83 0.38
CA PHE A 58 -6.76 20.50 -0.21
C PHE A 58 -7.42 19.56 0.81
N VAL A 59 -8.37 18.76 0.34
CA VAL A 59 -9.04 17.72 1.15
C VAL A 59 -8.32 16.39 0.98
N LYS A 60 -8.13 15.66 2.08
CA LYS A 60 -7.52 14.31 2.04
C LYS A 60 -8.33 13.44 1.07
N GLY A 61 -7.68 12.97 0.00
CA GLY A 61 -8.27 12.00 -0.92
C GLY A 61 -8.57 10.68 -0.22
N LYS A 62 -9.51 9.89 -0.75
CA LYS A 62 -9.69 8.51 -0.31
C LYS A 62 -8.37 7.76 -0.53
N GLU A 63 -7.94 7.02 0.48
CA GLU A 63 -6.77 6.16 0.35
C GLU A 63 -7.00 5.18 -0.81
N LYS A 64 -5.96 4.97 -1.63
CA LYS A 64 -6.01 3.97 -2.69
C LYS A 64 -6.18 2.63 -2.01
N GLN A 65 -7.38 2.04 -2.08
CA GLN A 65 -7.59 0.70 -1.56
C GLN A 65 -6.69 -0.26 -2.33
N GLU A 66 -6.00 -1.12 -1.58
CA GLU A 66 -5.12 -2.12 -2.17
C GLU A 66 -5.87 -2.95 -3.22
N ASP A 67 -5.21 -3.26 -4.34
CA ASP A 67 -5.77 -3.93 -5.53
C ASP A 67 -6.29 -5.37 -5.25
N VAL A 68 -6.26 -5.79 -3.98
CA VAL A 68 -6.68 -7.09 -3.45
C VAL A 68 -8.17 -7.37 -3.71
N HIS A 69 -9.05 -6.37 -3.59
CA HIS A 69 -10.48 -6.55 -3.90
C HIS A 69 -10.71 -6.87 -5.38
N PHE A 70 -9.95 -6.22 -6.27
CA PHE A 70 -9.97 -6.51 -7.71
C PHE A 70 -9.43 -7.91 -7.99
N GLU A 71 -8.35 -8.31 -7.31
CA GLU A 71 -7.82 -9.67 -7.41
C GLU A 71 -8.86 -10.71 -7.00
N TRP A 72 -9.56 -10.52 -5.87
CA TRP A 72 -10.64 -11.41 -5.43
C TRP A 72 -11.75 -11.51 -6.46
N PHE A 73 -12.11 -10.38 -7.09
CA PHE A 73 -13.09 -10.36 -8.18
C PHE A 73 -12.62 -11.21 -9.37
N VAL A 74 -11.36 -11.08 -9.80
CA VAL A 74 -10.76 -11.89 -10.88
C VAL A 74 -10.74 -13.39 -10.52
N ARG A 75 -10.30 -13.75 -9.31
CA ARG A 75 -10.30 -15.14 -8.82
C ARG A 75 -11.70 -15.75 -8.81
N TYR A 76 -12.70 -14.96 -8.45
CA TYR A 76 -14.11 -15.40 -8.45
C TYR A 76 -14.67 -15.53 -9.87
N GLN A 77 -14.48 -14.51 -10.70
CA GLN A 77 -15.15 -14.35 -11.99
C GLN A 77 -14.48 -15.18 -13.09
N ILE A 78 -13.15 -15.14 -13.18
CA ILE A 78 -12.37 -15.78 -14.26
C ILE A 78 -11.89 -17.16 -13.81
N GLN A 79 -11.25 -17.26 -12.64
CA GLN A 79 -10.70 -18.55 -12.16
C GLN A 79 -11.75 -19.45 -11.50
N GLY A 80 -12.96 -18.93 -11.28
CA GLY A 80 -14.09 -19.70 -10.81
C GLY A 80 -14.03 -20.13 -9.34
N TRP A 81 -13.19 -19.50 -8.52
CA TRP A 81 -13.11 -19.80 -7.09
C TRP A 81 -14.43 -19.51 -6.37
N SER A 82 -14.70 -20.23 -5.27
CA SER A 82 -15.80 -19.89 -4.37
C SER A 82 -15.38 -18.76 -3.41
N LYS A 83 -16.37 -18.03 -2.89
CA LYS A 83 -16.11 -16.96 -1.92
C LYS A 83 -15.48 -17.51 -0.64
N GLU A 84 -15.83 -18.73 -0.26
CA GLU A 84 -15.26 -19.47 0.86
C GLU A 84 -13.79 -19.82 0.63
N LYS A 85 -13.43 -20.21 -0.61
CA LYS A 85 -12.04 -20.50 -0.97
C LYS A 85 -11.19 -19.22 -0.89
N ILE A 86 -11.68 -18.12 -1.43
CA ILE A 86 -11.00 -16.82 -1.36
C ILE A 86 -10.86 -16.36 0.10
N ALA A 87 -11.93 -16.47 0.90
CA ALA A 87 -11.89 -16.11 2.31
C ALA A 87 -10.82 -16.89 3.09
N LYS A 88 -10.69 -18.20 2.83
CA LYS A 88 -9.67 -19.06 3.45
C LYS A 88 -8.26 -18.69 2.99
N GLU A 89 -8.06 -18.45 1.70
CA GLU A 89 -6.75 -18.12 1.12
C GLU A 89 -6.19 -16.80 1.68
N TYR A 90 -7.04 -15.80 1.84
CA TYR A 90 -6.65 -14.46 2.27
C TYR A 90 -6.89 -14.19 3.76
N TYR A 91 -7.28 -15.22 4.53
CA TYR A 91 -7.57 -15.12 5.97
C TYR A 91 -8.57 -14.01 6.34
N VAL A 92 -9.59 -13.80 5.51
CA VAL A 92 -10.67 -12.82 5.71
C VAL A 92 -12.03 -13.48 5.82
N THR A 93 -13.05 -12.72 6.23
CA THR A 93 -14.42 -13.27 6.28
C THR A 93 -15.02 -13.39 4.87
N ARG A 94 -15.88 -14.39 4.68
CA ARG A 94 -16.69 -14.55 3.46
C ARG A 94 -17.53 -13.30 3.15
N GLN A 95 -17.98 -12.59 4.18
CA GLN A 95 -18.76 -11.37 4.01
C GLN A 95 -17.93 -10.26 3.36
N ASN A 96 -16.67 -10.08 3.79
CA ASN A 96 -15.75 -9.11 3.19
C ASN A 96 -15.53 -9.42 1.70
N VAL A 97 -15.27 -10.68 1.36
CA VAL A 97 -15.13 -11.12 -0.03
C VAL A 97 -16.40 -10.85 -0.83
N SER A 98 -17.59 -11.07 -0.23
CA SER A 98 -18.87 -10.81 -0.90
C SER A 98 -19.09 -9.32 -1.18
N ASN A 99 -18.74 -8.45 -0.23
CA ASN A 99 -18.86 -7.00 -0.39
C ASN A 99 -17.87 -6.50 -1.47
N ALA A 100 -16.61 -6.91 -1.39
CA ALA A 100 -15.57 -6.56 -2.35
C ALA A 100 -15.93 -6.97 -3.79
N ILE A 101 -16.38 -8.21 -3.99
CA ILE A 101 -16.82 -8.67 -5.32
C ILE A 101 -17.97 -7.82 -5.85
N LYS A 102 -18.92 -7.42 -4.99
CA LYS A 102 -20.05 -6.59 -5.40
C LYS A 102 -19.60 -5.17 -5.78
N GLU A 103 -18.79 -4.55 -4.95
CA GLU A 103 -18.25 -3.20 -5.20
C GLU A 103 -17.45 -3.14 -6.50
N ILE A 104 -16.55 -4.11 -6.73
CA ILE A 104 -15.77 -4.17 -7.97
C ILE A 104 -16.67 -4.44 -9.17
N ALA A 105 -17.63 -5.37 -9.05
CA ALA A 105 -18.58 -5.67 -10.11
C ALA A 105 -19.38 -4.43 -10.56
N ASP A 106 -19.86 -3.64 -9.60
CA ASP A 106 -20.56 -2.38 -9.85
C ASP A 106 -19.63 -1.36 -10.53
N LEU A 107 -18.35 -1.32 -10.13
CA LEU A 107 -17.34 -0.42 -10.69
C LEU A 107 -16.94 -0.78 -12.13
N VAL A 108 -16.81 -2.06 -12.46
CA VAL A 108 -16.47 -2.53 -13.83
C VAL A 108 -17.70 -2.76 -14.71
N GLY A 109 -18.92 -2.60 -14.20
CA GLY A 109 -20.16 -2.80 -14.95
C GLY A 109 -20.43 -4.26 -15.33
N LEU A 110 -19.91 -5.22 -14.57
CA LEU A 110 -20.09 -6.66 -14.82
C LEU A 110 -21.02 -7.30 -13.79
N LYS A 111 -21.85 -8.26 -14.21
CA LYS A 111 -22.64 -9.05 -13.26
C LYS A 111 -21.77 -10.16 -12.64
N PRO A 112 -21.72 -10.28 -11.29
CA PRO A 112 -20.99 -11.37 -10.65
C PRO A 112 -21.52 -12.73 -11.10
N ARG A 113 -20.62 -13.69 -11.33
CA ARG A 113 -20.97 -15.09 -11.60
C ARG A 113 -21.97 -15.59 -10.54
N PRO A 114 -23.01 -16.36 -10.91
CA PRO A 114 -23.89 -16.98 -9.92
C PRO A 114 -23.09 -17.89 -8.99
N ALA A 115 -23.50 -17.96 -7.72
CA ALA A 115 -22.93 -18.93 -6.81
C ALA A 115 -23.19 -20.34 -7.38
N SER A 116 -22.14 -21.17 -7.48
CA SER A 116 -22.30 -22.56 -7.89
C SER A 116 -23.34 -23.22 -6.98
N LYS A 117 -24.33 -23.89 -7.57
CA LYS A 117 -25.46 -24.52 -6.90
C LYS A 117 -25.00 -25.74 -6.08
N GLY A 118 -24.29 -25.52 -4.99
CA GLY A 118 -24.09 -26.48 -3.90
C GLY A 118 -25.15 -26.30 -2.82
N GLY A 119 -26.43 -26.21 -3.20
CA GLY A 119 -27.53 -26.07 -2.26
C GLY A 119 -27.89 -27.40 -1.60
N ARG A 120 -28.17 -27.39 -0.30
CA ARG A 120 -28.75 -28.52 0.44
C ARG A 120 -30.01 -29.02 -0.31
N PRO A 121 -30.16 -30.34 -0.55
CA PRO A 121 -31.33 -30.86 -1.25
C PRO A 121 -32.60 -30.45 -0.50
N LYS A 122 -33.58 -29.88 -1.21
CA LYS A 122 -34.93 -29.70 -0.65
C LYS A 122 -35.53 -31.10 -0.49
N LYS A 123 -35.81 -31.52 0.75
CA LYS A 123 -36.64 -32.70 1.00
C LYS A 123 -38.00 -32.47 0.33
N ARG A 124 -38.35 -33.35 -0.61
CA ARG A 124 -39.74 -33.57 -1.04
C ARG A 124 -40.46 -34.36 0.05
#